data_AF-A0A6B3FH08-F1
#
_entry.id   AF-A0A6B3FH08-F1
#
_cell.length_a   1.000
_cell.length_b   1.000
_cell.length_c   1.000
_cell.angle_alpha   90.00
_cell.angle_beta   90.00
_cell.angle_gamma   90.00
#
_symmetry.space_group_name_H-M   'P 1'
#
loop_
_entity.id
_entity.type
_entity.pdbx_description
1 polymer ?
#
loop_
_entity_poly.entity_id
_entity_poly.type
_entity_poly.pdbx_seq_one_letter_code
_entity_poly.pdbx_strand_id
1 'polypeptide(L)'
;ADGAESAGHAAPAQPLHHTAHFDGSPGSVAAARAVTTRFLHRLEAEWCARVPERTTGDLHLVVSELATNAERHAGGFHALE
;
A
#
# COMPACT_ATOMS: atom_id res chain seq x y z
N ALA A 1 -29.66 26.29 -28.67
CA ALA A 1 -28.40 26.47 -27.94
C ALA A 1 -27.90 25.08 -27.62
N ASP A 2 -26.94 24.63 -28.42
CA ASP A 2 -26.40 23.27 -28.42
C ASP A 2 -25.27 23.16 -27.40
N GLY A 3 -25.18 21.98 -26.81
CA GLY A 3 -24.34 21.66 -25.66
C GLY A 3 -22.84 21.64 -26.00
N ALA A 4 -22.06 21.86 -24.95
CA ALA A 4 -20.69 21.36 -24.86
C ALA A 4 -20.34 21.29 -23.37
N GLU A 5 -20.85 20.27 -22.70
CA GLU A 5 -20.19 19.75 -21.51
C GLU A 5 -18.83 19.22 -21.96
N SER A 6 -17.81 20.06 -21.87
CA SER A 6 -16.43 19.60 -21.97
C SER A 6 -16.13 18.85 -20.68
N ALA A 7 -16.54 17.58 -20.63
CA ALA A 7 -15.98 16.62 -19.70
C ALA A 7 -14.52 16.42 -20.11
N GLY A 8 -13.66 17.30 -19.63
CA GLY A 8 -12.21 17.16 -19.72
C GLY A 8 -11.87 15.78 -19.17
N HIS A 9 -11.43 14.89 -20.07
CA HIS A 9 -10.90 13.60 -19.70
C HIS A 9 -9.63 13.89 -18.90
N ALA A 10 -9.75 13.98 -17.57
CA ALA A 10 -8.61 14.16 -16.69
C ALA A 10 -7.62 13.05 -17.04
N ALA A 11 -6.39 13.44 -17.39
CA ALA A 11 -5.33 12.49 -17.62
C ALA A 11 -5.31 11.47 -16.48
N PRO A 12 -5.07 10.17 -16.75
CA PRO A 12 -5.07 9.16 -15.70
C PRO A 12 -4.10 9.62 -14.62
N ALA A 13 -4.59 9.76 -13.39
CA ALA A 13 -3.74 10.05 -12.25
C ALA A 13 -2.59 9.03 -12.27
N GLN A 14 -1.35 9.49 -12.16
CA GLN A 14 -0.19 8.58 -12.12
C GLN A 14 -0.48 7.53 -11.04
N PRO A 15 -0.30 6.22 -11.32
CA PRO A 15 -0.67 5.15 -10.39
C PRO A 15 -0.09 5.43 -9.00
N LEU A 16 -0.93 5.34 -7.98
CA LEU A 16 -0.48 5.61 -6.62
C LEU A 16 0.55 4.55 -6.22
N HIS A 17 1.78 4.99 -5.96
CA HIS A 17 2.90 4.13 -5.61
C HIS A 17 3.62 4.67 -4.37
N HIS A 18 4.05 3.77 -3.50
CA HIS A 18 4.82 4.11 -2.30
C HIS A 18 5.84 3.02 -2.00
N THR A 19 7.07 3.42 -1.66
CA THR A 19 8.16 2.52 -1.29
C THR A 19 8.72 2.94 0.06
N ALA A 20 8.93 1.97 0.94
CA ALA A 20 9.59 2.14 2.22
C ALA A 20 10.64 1.02 2.40
N HIS A 21 11.76 1.35 3.02
CA HIS A 21 12.83 0.40 3.31
C HIS A 21 12.84 0.08 4.80
N PHE A 22 12.97 -1.20 5.13
CA PHE A 22 13.10 -1.71 6.49
C PHE A 22 14.34 -2.59 6.56
N ASP A 23 15.09 -2.49 7.65
CA ASP A 23 16.32 -3.24 7.87
C ASP A 23 16.11 -4.56 8.64
N GLY A 24 14.86 -4.88 8.95
CA GLY A 24 14.51 -6.08 9.73
C GLY A 24 14.78 -5.93 11.22
N SER A 25 15.10 -4.74 11.72
CA SER A 25 15.23 -4.48 13.15
C SER A 25 13.87 -4.57 13.88
N PRO A 26 13.87 -4.83 15.20
CA PRO A 26 12.66 -4.85 16.00
C PRO A 26 11.82 -3.57 15.82
N GLY A 27 10.55 -3.74 15.47
CA GLY A 27 9.64 -2.63 15.15
C GLY A 27 9.37 -2.43 13.66
N SER A 28 10.10 -3.11 12.78
CA SER A 28 9.85 -3.13 11.33
C SER A 28 8.42 -3.55 10.98
N VAL A 29 7.85 -4.52 11.71
CA VAL A 29 6.45 -4.97 11.55
C VAL A 29 5.46 -3.83 11.80
N ALA A 30 5.61 -3.11 12.91
CA ALA A 30 4.73 -1.99 13.26
C ALA A 30 4.86 -0.85 12.24
N ALA A 31 6.08 -0.56 11.79
CA ALA A 31 6.34 0.45 10.77
C ALA A 31 5.72 0.08 9.41
N ALA A 32 5.85 -1.18 8.97
CA ALA A 32 5.24 -1.67 7.73
C ALA A 32 3.71 -1.58 7.75
N ARG A 33 3.07 -1.91 8.88
CA ARG A 33 1.62 -1.73 9.05
C ARG A 33 1.21 -0.26 8.97
N ALA A 34 1.97 0.64 9.60
CA ALA A 34 1.69 2.08 9.56
C ALA A 34 1.78 2.65 8.14
N VAL A 35 2.80 2.24 7.38
CA VAL A 35 2.96 2.60 5.97
C VAL A 35 1.76 2.10 5.15
N THR A 36 1.34 0.86 5.37
CA THR A 36 0.18 0.27 4.69
C THR A 36 -1.10 1.04 4.99
N THR A 37 -1.39 1.35 6.26
CA THR A 37 -2.55 2.16 6.65
C THR A 37 -2.54 3.54 5.96
N ARG A 38 -1.39 4.21 5.95
CA ARG A 38 -1.26 5.53 5.31
C ARG A 38 -1.48 5.44 3.80
N PHE A 39 -0.97 4.39 3.15
CA PHE A 39 -1.18 4.17 1.72
C PHE A 39 -2.66 3.95 1.40
N LEU A 40 -3.36 3.10 2.15
CA LEU A 40 -4.78 2.85 1.93
C LEU A 40 -5.62 4.10 2.15
N HIS A 41 -5.36 4.86 3.21
CA HIS A 41 -6.04 6.14 3.43
C HIS A 41 -5.82 7.13 2.26
N ARG A 42 -4.61 7.14 1.68
CA ARG A 42 -4.31 7.97 0.52
C ARG A 42 -5.04 7.48 -0.74
N LEU A 43 -5.11 6.17 -0.95
CA LEU A 43 -5.86 5.56 -2.04
C LEU A 43 -7.34 5.97 -1.98
N GLU A 44 -7.95 5.90 -0.80
CA GLU A 44 -9.36 6.30 -0.63
C GLU A 44 -9.57 7.80 -0.87
N ALA A 45 -8.67 8.64 -0.36
CA ALA A 45 -8.78 10.08 -0.47
C ALA A 45 -8.53 10.63 -1.89
N GLU A 46 -7.52 10.11 -2.59
CA GLU A 46 -7.09 10.64 -3.89
C GLU A 46 -7.80 9.98 -5.07
N TRP A 47 -8.27 8.73 -4.91
CA TRP A 47 -8.88 7.96 -6.00
C TRP A 47 -10.36 7.68 -5.79
N CYS A 48 -10.97 8.21 -4.71
CA CYS A 48 -12.36 7.98 -4.33
C CYS A 48 -12.76 6.50 -4.30
N ALA A 49 -11.79 5.60 -4.12
CA ALA A 49 -12.01 4.16 -4.06
C ALA A 49 -12.28 3.78 -2.60
N ARG A 50 -13.35 3.03 -2.32
CA ARG A 50 -13.53 2.44 -0.99
C ARG A 50 -12.69 1.17 -0.89
N VAL A 51 -11.84 1.08 0.13
CA VAL A 51 -11.13 -0.17 0.44
C VAL A 51 -11.99 -0.97 1.43
N PRO A 52 -12.47 -2.17 1.09
CA PRO A 52 -13.21 -2.99 2.03
C PRO A 52 -12.40 -3.28 3.28
N GLU A 53 -13.04 -3.29 4.44
CA GLU A 53 -12.37 -3.49 5.74
C GLU A 53 -11.66 -4.85 5.79
N ARG A 54 -12.24 -5.86 5.12
CA ARG A 54 -11.61 -7.18 4.94
C ARG A 54 -10.30 -7.08 4.17
N THR A 55 -10.25 -6.31 3.08
CA THR A 55 -9.03 -6.10 2.29
C THR A 55 -7.96 -5.39 3.09
N THR A 56 -8.33 -4.39 3.90
CA THR A 56 -7.39 -3.73 4.82
C THR A 56 -6.82 -4.71 5.84
N GLY A 57 -7.66 -5.58 6.42
CA GLY A 57 -7.24 -6.63 7.34
C GLY A 57 -6.29 -7.65 6.69
N ASP A 58 -6.64 -8.14 5.51
CA ASP A 58 -5.83 -9.09 4.74
C ASP A 58 -4.46 -8.48 4.41
N LEU A 59 -4.41 -7.21 3.99
CA LEU A 59 -3.16 -6.50 3.72
C LEU A 59 -2.31 -6.33 4.97
N HIS A 60 -2.91 -5.96 6.11
CA HIS A 60 -2.20 -5.88 7.40
C HIS A 60 -1.62 -7.22 7.83
N LEU A 61 -2.33 -8.33 7.61
CA LEU A 61 -1.82 -9.66 7.88
C LEU A 61 -0.59 -9.96 7.01
N VAL A 62 -0.74 -9.82 5.68
CA VAL A 62 0.34 -10.13 4.73
C VAL A 62 1.60 -9.31 5.00
N VAL A 63 1.50 -7.99 5.19
CA VAL A 63 2.68 -7.16 5.47
C VAL A 63 3.30 -7.46 6.83
N SER A 64 2.50 -7.89 7.81
CA SER A 64 3.03 -8.32 9.11
C SER A 64 3.80 -9.62 8.99
N GLU A 65 3.29 -10.60 8.25
CA GLU A 65 3.98 -11.86 8.00
C GLU A 65 5.26 -11.63 7.18
N LEU A 66 5.23 -10.79 6.15
CA LEU A 66 6.43 -10.45 5.37
C LEU A 66 7.50 -9.76 6.22
N ALA A 67 7.11 -8.76 7.03
CA ALA A 67 8.04 -8.06 7.91
C ALA A 67 8.55 -8.96 9.05
N THR A 68 7.70 -9.85 9.57
CA THR A 68 8.10 -10.85 10.58
C THR A 68 9.07 -11.86 9.98
N ASN A 69 8.81 -12.32 8.76
CA ASN A 69 9.71 -13.21 8.04
C ASN A 69 11.05 -12.54 7.76
N ALA A 70 11.05 -11.25 7.39
CA ALA A 70 12.28 -10.50 7.24
C ALA A 70 13.05 -10.38 8.58
N GLU A 71 12.38 -9.95 9.65
CA GLU A 71 12.99 -9.82 10.99
C GLU A 71 13.58 -11.16 11.51
N ARG A 72 12.91 -12.29 11.25
CA ARG A 72 13.32 -13.61 11.75
C ARG A 72 14.26 -14.37 10.83
N HIS A 73 14.16 -14.18 9.51
CA HIS A 73 14.79 -15.04 8.51
C HIS A 73 15.71 -14.29 7.54
N ALA A 74 15.72 -12.96 7.49
CA ALA A 74 16.62 -12.22 6.61
C ALA A 74 18.11 -12.29 7.01
N GLY A 75 18.48 -13.17 7.95
CA GLY A 75 19.86 -13.63 8.14
C GLY A 75 20.53 -14.20 6.88
N GLY A 76 19.79 -14.34 5.78
CA GLY A 76 20.28 -14.39 4.40
C GLY A 76 19.12 -14.24 3.42
N PHE A 77 19.31 -13.51 2.32
CA PHE A 77 18.31 -13.36 1.27
C PHE A 77 17.89 -14.72 0.70
N HIS A 78 16.63 -15.08 0.88
CA HIS A 78 16.01 -16.17 0.13
C HIS A 78 15.10 -15.55 -0.93
N ALA A 79 15.59 -15.53 -2.18
CA ALA A 79 14.71 -15.29 -3.32
C ALA A 79 13.66 -16.42 -3.34
N LEU A 80 12.39 -16.05 -3.49
CA LEU A 80 11.32 -16.99 -3.80
C LEU A 80 11.16 -17.00 -5.31
N GLU A 81 11.37 -18.16 -5.95
CA GLU A 81 10.98 -18.42 -7.35
C GLU A 81 9.58 -19.03 -7.42
#